data_AF-A0A101CD53-F1
#
_entry.id   AF-A0A101CD53-F1
#
_cell.length_a   1.000
_cell.length_b   1.000
_cell.length_c   1.000
_cell.angle_alpha   90.00
_cell.angle_beta   90.00
_cell.angle_gamma   90.00
#
_symmetry.space_group_name_H-M   'P 1'
#
loop_
_entity.id
_entity.type
_entity.pdbx_description
1 polymer ?
#
loop_
_entity_poly.entity_id
_entity_poly.type
_entity_poly.pdbx_seq_one_letter_code
_entity_poly.pdbx_strand_id
1 'polypeptide(L)'
;MVKKITKRQSDSEKIPEEYPIIKRFFFAVYMLISEGRVPDFKNFCKANEIESRNLERLIKEPHRQFNPKYLTILVKKYDLSAHWLLTGEGEIKTKHPTDVVK
;
A
#
# COMPACT_ATOMS: atom_id res chain seq x y z
N MET A 1 -7.51 -19.53 9.54
CA MET A 1 -6.04 -19.71 9.57
C MET A 1 -5.41 -18.33 9.41
N VAL A 2 -4.77 -17.78 10.44
CA VAL A 2 -4.10 -16.47 10.32
C VAL A 2 -2.85 -16.66 9.46
N LYS A 3 -2.78 -16.05 8.27
CA LYS A 3 -1.58 -16.11 7.42
C LYS A 3 -0.42 -15.50 8.20
N LYS A 4 0.70 -16.23 8.33
CA LYS A 4 1.92 -15.66 8.91
C LYS A 4 2.35 -14.44 8.10
N ILE A 5 2.73 -13.37 8.79
CA ILE A 5 3.32 -12.17 8.19
C ILE A 5 4.54 -12.59 7.38
N THR A 6 4.59 -12.15 6.11
CA THR A 6 5.73 -12.46 5.26
C THR A 6 6.95 -11.63 5.67
N LYS A 7 8.17 -12.13 5.42
CA LYS A 7 9.40 -11.35 5.66
C LYS A 7 9.33 -9.96 5.02
N ARG A 8 8.82 -9.87 3.78
CA ARG A 8 8.67 -8.60 3.06
C ARG A 8 7.74 -7.61 3.79
N GLN A 9 6.64 -8.11 4.35
CA GLN A 9 5.72 -7.28 5.15
C GLN A 9 6.40 -6.78 6.43
N SER A 10 7.05 -7.69 7.15
CA SER A 10 7.82 -7.33 8.36
C SER A 10 8.94 -6.32 8.06
N ASP A 11 9.63 -6.46 6.92
CA ASP A 11 10.67 -5.52 6.52
C ASP A 11 10.07 -4.15 6.17
N SER A 12 8.87 -4.09 5.56
CA SER A 12 8.21 -2.81 5.25
C SER A 12 7.74 -2.05 6.50
N GLU A 13 7.43 -2.74 7.59
CA GLU A 13 7.05 -2.11 8.87
C GLU A 13 8.22 -1.40 9.54
N LYS A 14 9.46 -1.80 9.19
CA LYS A 14 10.72 -1.22 9.69
C LYS A 14 11.22 -0.03 8.86
N ILE A 15 10.48 0.40 7.82
CA ILE A 15 10.82 1.60 7.08
C ILE A 15 10.87 2.79 8.07
N PRO A 16 11.94 3.60 8.07
CA PRO A 16 12.10 4.71 8.99
C PRO A 16 10.97 5.75 8.87
N GLU A 17 10.63 6.41 9.98
CA GLU A 17 9.51 7.36 10.06
C GLU A 17 9.71 8.61 9.20
N GLU A 18 10.95 8.96 8.84
CA GLU A 18 11.24 10.06 7.92
C GLU A 18 10.79 9.78 6.46
N TYR A 19 10.33 8.56 6.16
CA TYR A 19 9.74 8.18 4.87
C TYR A 19 8.24 7.81 4.99
N PRO A 20 7.40 8.71 5.52
CA PRO A 20 6.05 8.36 5.96
C PRO A 20 5.13 7.96 4.79
N ILE A 21 5.31 8.55 3.61
CA ILE A 21 4.52 8.20 2.40
C ILE A 21 4.83 6.79 1.92
N ILE A 22 6.10 6.39 1.94
CA ILE A 22 6.51 5.04 1.50
C ILE A 22 5.96 4.00 2.49
N LYS A 23 6.06 4.28 3.79
CA LYS A 23 5.50 3.43 4.84
C LYS A 23 3.99 3.25 4.68
N ARG A 24 3.25 4.34 4.47
CA ARG A 24 1.79 4.29 4.20
C ARG A 24 1.45 3.53 2.91
N PHE A 25 2.25 3.69 1.85
CA PHE A 25 2.07 2.92 0.62
C PHE A 25 2.15 1.41 0.88
N PHE A 26 3.19 0.92 1.57
CA PHE A 26 3.31 -0.51 1.87
C PHE A 26 2.23 -0.99 2.83
N PHE A 27 1.90 -0.20 3.85
CA PHE A 27 0.78 -0.49 4.75
C PHE A 27 -0.51 -0.71 3.96
N ALA A 28 -0.84 0.20 3.05
CA ALA A 28 -2.04 0.10 2.22
C ALA A 28 -2.03 -1.15 1.35
N VAL A 29 -0.89 -1.49 0.72
CA VAL A 29 -0.77 -2.72 -0.08
C VAL A 29 -1.01 -3.97 0.76
N TYR A 30 -0.41 -4.05 1.96
CA TYR A 30 -0.59 -5.22 2.83
C TYR A 30 -1.97 -5.28 3.48
N MET A 31 -2.61 -4.13 3.73
CA MET A 31 -4.02 -4.07 4.12
C MET A 31 -4.91 -4.66 3.03
N LEU A 32 -4.73 -4.28 1.77
CA LEU A 32 -5.50 -4.86 0.64
C LEU A 32 -5.31 -6.38 0.52
N ILE A 33 -4.12 -6.89 0.83
CA ILE A 33 -3.84 -8.33 0.85
C ILE A 33 -4.55 -9.00 2.03
N SER A 34 -4.51 -8.39 3.22
CA SER A 34 -5.19 -8.89 4.42
C SER A 34 -6.71 -8.93 4.25
N GLU A 35 -7.28 -7.96 3.52
CA GLU A 35 -8.70 -7.91 3.19
C GLU A 35 -9.10 -8.88 2.07
N GLY A 36 -8.15 -9.58 1.46
CA GLY A 36 -8.40 -10.49 0.35
C GLY A 36 -8.71 -9.79 -0.98
N ARG A 37 -8.62 -8.46 -1.07
CA ARG A 37 -8.78 -7.69 -2.32
C ARG A 37 -7.65 -7.96 -3.31
N VAL A 38 -6.48 -8.37 -2.81
CA VAL A 38 -5.36 -8.81 -3.62
C VAL A 38 -4.79 -10.11 -3.03
N PRO A 39 -4.50 -11.16 -3.83
CA PRO A 39 -4.07 -12.45 -3.28
C PRO A 39 -2.76 -12.39 -2.47
N ASP A 40 -1.77 -11.65 -2.99
CA ASP A 40 -0.45 -11.45 -2.41
C ASP A 40 0.27 -10.27 -3.09
N PHE A 41 1.46 -9.93 -2.59
CA PHE A 41 2.27 -8.83 -3.10
C PHE A 41 2.74 -9.02 -4.55
N LYS A 42 3.02 -10.24 -4.99
CA LYS A 42 3.44 -10.52 -6.37
C LYS A 42 2.27 -10.30 -7.33
N ASN A 43 1.08 -10.73 -6.94
CA ASN A 43 -0.16 -10.47 -7.67
C ASN A 43 -0.51 -8.97 -7.69
N PHE A 44 -0.30 -8.23 -6.60
CA PHE A 44 -0.41 -6.76 -6.59
C PHE A 44 0.51 -6.13 -7.65
N CYS A 45 1.78 -6.51 -7.66
CA CYS A 45 2.76 -5.99 -8.60
C CYS A 45 2.38 -6.33 -10.05
N LYS A 46 2.04 -7.60 -10.32
CA LYS A 46 1.67 -8.09 -11.65
C LYS A 46 0.43 -7.38 -12.20
N ALA A 47 -0.63 -7.26 -11.40
CA ALA A 47 -1.90 -6.63 -11.82
C ALA A 47 -1.78 -5.11 -12.10
N ASN A 48 -0.69 -4.50 -11.64
CA ASN A 48 -0.44 -3.07 -11.75
C ASN A 48 0.81 -2.73 -12.57
N GLU A 49 1.40 -3.72 -13.23
CA GLU A 49 2.60 -3.57 -14.07
C GLU A 49 3.75 -2.91 -13.30
N ILE A 50 3.87 -3.23 -12.01
CA ILE A 50 4.95 -2.76 -11.15
C ILE A 50 6.02 -3.84 -11.10
N GLU A 51 7.25 -3.45 -11.37
CA GLU A 51 8.39 -4.33 -11.15
C GLU A 51 8.63 -4.53 -9.66
N SER A 52 8.39 -5.74 -9.15
CA SER A 52 8.46 -6.05 -7.71
C SER A 52 9.83 -5.77 -7.11
N ARG A 53 10.91 -5.91 -7.90
CA ARG A 53 12.28 -5.63 -7.49
C ARG A 53 12.48 -4.16 -7.09
N ASN A 54 11.78 -3.24 -7.75
CA ASN A 54 11.88 -1.82 -7.43
C ASN A 54 11.27 -1.53 -6.06
N LEU A 55 10.12 -2.14 -5.75
CA LEU A 55 9.51 -2.03 -4.43
C LEU A 55 10.33 -2.74 -3.34
N GLU A 56 10.90 -3.92 -3.62
CA GLU A 56 11.79 -4.62 -2.68
C GLU A 56 13.04 -3.81 -2.33
N ARG A 57 13.62 -3.12 -3.32
CA ARG A 57 14.73 -2.18 -3.09
C ARG A 57 14.28 -0.98 -2.27
N LEU A 58 13.11 -0.44 -2.56
CA LEU A 58 12.56 0.70 -1.83
C LEU A 58 12.32 0.41 -0.33
N ILE A 59 11.95 -0.83 0.03
CA ILE A 59 11.85 -1.23 1.45
C ILE A 59 13.21 -1.12 2.16
N LYS A 60 14.29 -1.55 1.50
CA LYS A 60 15.65 -1.57 2.06
C LYS A 60 16.33 -0.20 2.01
N GLU A 61 16.01 0.58 0.98
CA GLU A 61 16.64 1.85 0.63
C GLU A 61 15.55 2.90 0.36
N PRO A 62 14.84 3.36 1.41
CA PRO A 62 13.65 4.23 1.25
C PRO A 62 13.98 5.66 0.78
N HIS A 63 15.25 6.05 0.79
CA HIS A 63 15.73 7.30 0.20
C HIS A 63 15.73 7.29 -1.35
N ARG A 64 15.52 6.12 -1.98
CA ARG A 64 15.42 6.02 -3.44
C ARG A 64 14.18 6.74 -3.96
N GLN A 65 14.23 7.10 -5.25
CA GLN A 65 13.12 7.75 -5.92
C GLN A 65 11.86 6.86 -5.86
N PHE A 66 10.84 7.35 -5.15
CA PHE A 66 9.51 6.77 -5.14
C PHE A 66 8.72 7.28 -6.35
N ASN A 67 8.06 6.38 -7.08
CA ASN A 67 7.24 6.75 -8.22
C ASN A 67 5.80 7.12 -7.76
N PRO A 68 5.35 8.38 -7.90
CA PRO A 68 4.02 8.78 -7.44
C PRO A 68 2.86 8.03 -8.12
N LYS A 69 3.08 7.45 -9.31
CA LYS A 69 2.09 6.60 -10.01
C LYS A 69 1.57 5.47 -9.12
N TYR A 70 2.38 4.98 -8.18
CA TYR A 70 1.97 3.92 -7.25
C TYR A 70 0.85 4.37 -6.29
N LEU A 71 0.85 5.63 -5.87
CA LEU A 71 -0.26 6.18 -5.08
C LEU A 71 -1.51 6.32 -5.93
N THR A 72 -1.36 6.78 -7.18
CA THR A 72 -2.48 6.89 -8.13
C THR A 72 -3.18 5.55 -8.36
N ILE A 73 -2.42 4.44 -8.38
CA ILE A 73 -2.97 3.09 -8.46
C ILE A 73 -3.85 2.78 -7.25
N LEU A 74 -3.36 3.06 -6.03
CA LEU A 74 -4.11 2.84 -4.79
C LEU A 74 -5.41 3.65 -4.75
N VAL A 75 -5.37 4.91 -5.19
CA VAL A 75 -6.56 5.76 -5.26
C VAL A 75 -7.55 5.25 -6.31
N LYS A 76 -7.10 5.07 -7.55
CA LYS A 76 -8.01 4.82 -8.69
C LYS A 76 -8.53 3.39 -8.79
N LYS A 77 -7.75 2.39 -8.38
CA LYS A 77 -8.12 0.97 -8.53
C LYS A 77 -8.60 0.34 -7.23
N TYR A 78 -8.25 0.93 -6.09
CA TYR A 78 -8.52 0.36 -4.78
C TYR A 78 -9.30 1.30 -3.85
N ASP A 79 -9.75 2.45 -4.34
CA ASP A 79 -10.60 3.40 -3.61
C ASP A 79 -10.00 3.85 -2.27
N LEU A 80 -8.68 4.05 -2.25
CA LEU A 80 -7.98 4.55 -1.07
C LEU A 80 -7.91 6.09 -1.11
N SER A 81 -8.03 6.70 0.07
CA SER A 81 -7.99 8.14 0.23
C SER A 81 -6.61 8.70 -0.13
N ALA A 82 -6.56 9.56 -1.16
CA ALA A 82 -5.35 10.29 -1.52
C ALA A 82 -4.84 11.16 -0.36
N HIS A 83 -5.76 11.75 0.39
CA HIS A 83 -5.44 12.53 1.59
C HIS A 83 -4.73 11.66 2.62
N TRP A 84 -5.32 10.52 2.98
CA TRP A 84 -4.70 9.60 3.94
C TRP A 84 -3.34 9.08 3.47
N LEU A 85 -3.18 8.73 2.19
CA LEU A 85 -1.90 8.26 1.65
C LEU A 85 -0.79 9.32 1.81
N LEU A 86 -1.13 10.60 1.64
CA LEU A 86 -0.18 11.71 1.71
C LEU A 86 0.05 12.20 3.14
N THR A 87 -0.98 12.31 3.97
CA THR A 87 -0.90 12.94 5.30
C THR A 87 -0.90 11.91 6.44
N GLY A 88 -1.55 10.76 6.24
CA GLY A 88 -1.88 9.81 7.31
C GLY A 88 -3.11 10.20 8.12
N GLU A 89 -3.80 11.27 7.74
CA GLU A 89 -4.96 11.80 8.45
C GLU A 89 -6.27 11.30 7.83
N GLY A 90 -7.31 11.17 8.66
CA GLY A 90 -8.64 10.75 8.24
C GLY A 90 -8.76 9.24 7.96
N GLU A 91 -9.78 8.88 7.19
CA GLU A 91 -10.05 7.48 6.85
C GLU A 91 -9.23 7.01 5.64
N ILE A 92 -8.70 5.78 5.73
CA ILE A 92 -7.89 5.17 4.66
C ILE A 92 -8.69 4.85 3.40
N LYS A 93 -9.97 4.48 3.55
CA LYS A 93 -10.88 4.19 2.43
C LYS A 93 -11.74 5.41 2.16
N THR A 94 -12.00 5.68 0.88
CA THR A 94 -13.04 6.65 0.54
C THR A 94 -14.40 6.01 0.81
N LYS A 95 -15.27 6.70 1.56
CA LYS A 95 -16.68 6.28 1.67
C LYS A 95 -17.30 6.33 0.28
N HIS A 96 -17.78 5.21 -0.24
CA HIS A 96 -18.64 5.27 -1.41
C HIS A 96 -20.02 5.78 -0.97
N PRO A 97 -20.74 6.56 -1.79
CA PRO A 97 -22.09 7.03 -1.45
C PRO A 97 -23.04 5.89 -1.05
N THR A 98 -22.81 4.69 -1.59
CA THR A 98 -23.55 3.46 -1.29
C THR A 98 -23.27 2.89 0.11
N ASP A 99 -22.18 3.28 0.78
CA ASP A 99 -21.85 2.83 2.14
C ASP A 99 -22.59 3.63 3.23
N VAL A 100 -23.23 4.74 2.87
CA VAL A 100 -23.93 5.66 3.79
C VAL A 100 -25.40 5.28 3.99
N VAL A 101 -25.90 4.30 3.23
CA VAL A 101 -27.25 3.76 3.39
C VAL A 101 -27.16 2.43 4.15
N LYS A 102 -27.23 2.52 5.48
CA LYS A 102 -27.59 1.41 6.38
C LYS A 102 -28.64 1.89 7.36
#